data_AF-A0A9W9Z5N0-F1
#
_entry.id   AF-A0A9W9Z5N0-F1
#
_cell.length_a   1.000
_cell.length_b   1.000
_cell.length_c   1.000
_cell.angle_alpha   90.00
_cell.angle_beta   90.00
_cell.angle_gamma   90.00
#
_symmetry.space_group_name_H-M   'P 1'
#
loop_
_entity.id
_entity.type
_entity.pdbx_description
1 polymer ?
#
loop_
_entity_poly.entity_id
_entity_poly.type
_entity_poly.pdbx_seq_one_letter_code
_entity_poly.pdbx_strand_id
1 'polypeptide(L)'
;MKVNMASYVEDLVKCGFLEMKLPRKQRKLTHKIWKRKWFVLRRKSPRGQARLEYYLTEKACSEGKHRTSISLDDLTSVSQAHSRTHSYSFLLVGIEIKLFLSADTEKESLEWIQLIKELVLPEPKLYPSVQAGDIYGLYEVNVIPTEDSDRLELTGNYLITVRKEYLCLHSAKTGERVLEWELDHLPRFRLQRLSQLQDIDKVLTFQAARGCKTGEGHFQFLTQQGREILECVKLQTQKLARLRQHLQHDERHRRPSLDSVPCTRSSENETVDSLTSNSFS
;
A
#
# COMPACT_ATOMS: atom_id res chain seq x y z
N MET A 1 -20.08 22.48 -36.57
CA MET A 1 -20.14 21.12 -35.99
C MET A 1 -20.66 21.23 -34.56
N LYS A 2 -21.86 20.68 -34.28
CA LYS A 2 -22.38 20.61 -32.91
C LYS A 2 -21.52 19.59 -32.15
N VAL A 3 -20.79 20.05 -31.13
CA VAL A 3 -20.09 19.15 -30.21
C VAL A 3 -21.15 18.31 -29.51
N ASN A 4 -21.14 17.01 -29.73
CA ASN A 4 -22.11 16.09 -29.15
C ASN A 4 -21.85 16.03 -27.63
N MET A 5 -22.73 16.59 -26.80
CA MET A 5 -22.53 16.67 -25.33
C MET A 5 -22.30 15.29 -24.70
N ALA A 6 -22.95 14.24 -25.22
CA ALA A 6 -22.77 12.86 -24.76
C ALA A 6 -21.31 12.38 -24.89
N SER A 7 -20.59 12.86 -25.92
CA SER A 7 -19.17 12.55 -26.07
C SER A 7 -18.30 13.35 -25.10
N TYR A 8 -18.67 14.57 -24.67
CA TYR A 8 -17.77 15.42 -23.86
C TYR A 8 -17.51 14.88 -22.43
N VAL A 9 -18.30 13.89 -22.01
CA VAL A 9 -18.33 13.33 -20.65
C VAL A 9 -17.48 12.06 -20.51
N GLU A 10 -17.20 11.31 -21.57
CA GLU A 10 -16.52 10.00 -21.44
C GLU A 10 -15.13 10.07 -20.79
N ASP A 11 -14.36 11.12 -21.10
CA ASP A 11 -13.01 11.30 -20.55
C ASP A 11 -12.97 12.31 -19.39
N LEU A 12 -14.11 12.87 -18.98
CA LEU A 12 -14.22 13.80 -17.85
C LEU A 12 -14.00 13.04 -16.54
N VAL A 13 -13.03 13.49 -15.75
CA VAL A 13 -12.76 12.95 -14.41
C VAL A 13 -13.28 13.89 -13.33
N LYS A 14 -12.93 15.16 -13.43
CA LYS A 14 -13.35 16.21 -12.50
C LYS A 14 -13.34 17.57 -13.18
N CYS A 15 -14.24 18.44 -12.78
CA CYS A 15 -14.19 19.85 -13.14
C CYS A 15 -14.50 20.72 -11.92
N GLY A 16 -14.07 21.98 -11.96
CA GLY A 16 -14.27 22.91 -10.85
C GLY A 16 -13.36 24.12 -10.95
N PHE A 17 -13.61 25.10 -10.09
CA PHE A 17 -12.73 26.26 -9.99
C PHE A 17 -11.46 25.90 -9.21
N LEU A 18 -10.32 26.39 -9.72
CA LEU A 18 -9.07 26.46 -8.97
C LEU A 18 -8.41 27.82 -9.24
N GLU A 19 -7.56 28.24 -8.33
CA GLU A 19 -6.66 29.36 -8.55
C GLU A 19 -5.30 28.86 -9.01
N MET A 20 -4.71 29.51 -10.02
CA MET A 20 -3.38 29.15 -10.53
C MET A 20 -2.39 30.30 -10.44
N LYS A 21 -1.14 29.96 -10.15
CA LYS A 21 -0.01 30.90 -10.21
C LYS A 21 0.73 30.74 -11.54
N LEU A 22 0.70 31.77 -12.38
CA LEU A 22 1.28 31.70 -13.73
C LEU A 22 2.82 31.48 -13.73
N PRO A 23 3.36 30.61 -14.60
CA PRO A 23 4.81 30.36 -14.74
C PRO A 23 5.60 31.61 -15.14
N ARG A 24 6.89 31.68 -14.75
CA ARG A 24 7.78 32.84 -14.98
C ARG A 24 7.84 33.31 -16.43
N LYS A 25 7.83 32.37 -17.40
CA LYS A 25 8.02 32.64 -18.84
C LYS A 25 6.82 33.33 -19.51
N GLN A 26 5.63 33.34 -18.89
CA GLN A 26 4.42 34.01 -19.39
C GLN A 26 4.11 35.32 -18.64
N ARG A 27 5.08 35.85 -17.88
CA ARG A 27 4.89 37.04 -17.04
C ARG A 27 5.23 38.31 -17.81
N LYS A 28 4.24 39.18 -17.99
CA LYS A 28 4.48 40.63 -18.04
C LYS A 28 4.73 41.11 -16.62
N LEU A 29 5.58 42.13 -16.45
CA LEU A 29 6.28 42.56 -15.22
C LEU A 29 5.39 42.77 -13.96
N THR A 30 4.06 42.79 -14.08
CA THR A 30 3.09 43.07 -13.02
C THR A 30 2.28 41.87 -12.51
N HIS A 31 2.50 40.64 -13.01
CA HIS A 31 1.59 39.50 -12.80
C HIS A 31 1.99 38.55 -11.65
N LYS A 32 2.09 39.06 -10.41
CA LYS A 32 2.18 38.23 -9.18
C LYS A 32 0.80 37.90 -8.59
N ILE A 33 -0.16 37.49 -9.43
CA ILE A 33 -1.55 37.35 -9.00
C ILE A 33 -2.05 35.94 -9.31
N TRP A 34 -2.58 35.27 -8.29
CA TRP A 34 -3.33 34.03 -8.43
C TRP A 34 -4.58 34.28 -9.27
N LYS A 35 -4.86 33.41 -10.23
CA LYS A 35 -6.01 33.60 -11.13
C LYS A 35 -6.96 32.43 -11.00
N ARG A 36 -8.20 32.72 -10.59
CA ARG A 36 -9.32 31.78 -10.65
C ARG A 36 -9.62 31.41 -12.10
N LYS A 37 -9.70 30.11 -12.38
CA LYS A 37 -10.02 29.52 -13.68
C LYS A 37 -10.90 28.29 -13.47
N TRP A 38 -11.68 27.94 -14.50
CA TRP A 38 -12.43 26.70 -14.52
C TRP A 38 -11.56 25.59 -15.09
N PHE A 39 -11.29 24.56 -14.30
CA PHE A 39 -10.44 23.43 -14.68
C PHE A 39 -11.26 22.20 -15.04
N VAL A 40 -10.71 21.40 -15.93
CA VAL A 40 -11.26 20.12 -16.36
C VAL A 40 -10.13 19.11 -16.43
N LEU A 41 -10.16 18.13 -15.53
CA LEU A 41 -9.28 16.97 -15.55
C LEU A 41 -9.85 15.92 -16.47
N ARG A 42 -9.02 15.46 -17.41
CA ARG A 42 -9.41 14.42 -18.36
C ARG A 42 -8.45 13.25 -18.33
N ARG A 43 -9.02 12.04 -18.33
CA ARG A 43 -8.27 10.79 -18.44
C ARG A 43 -7.86 10.51 -19.88
N LYS A 44 -6.93 9.58 -20.06
CA LYS A 44 -6.58 9.05 -21.37
C LYS A 44 -7.80 8.45 -22.05
N SER A 45 -8.00 8.81 -23.31
CA SER A 45 -9.09 8.32 -24.16
C SER A 45 -8.63 8.28 -25.61
N PRO A 46 -9.43 7.74 -26.56
CA PRO A 46 -9.12 7.82 -27.98
C PRO A 46 -8.93 9.26 -28.50
N ARG A 47 -9.40 10.27 -27.76
CA ARG A 47 -9.28 11.70 -28.11
C ARG A 47 -8.00 12.36 -27.61
N GLY A 48 -7.22 11.69 -26.76
CA GLY A 48 -5.96 12.23 -26.27
C GLY A 48 -5.48 11.61 -24.97
N GLN A 49 -4.28 12.01 -24.58
CA GLN A 49 -3.66 11.60 -23.33
C GLN A 49 -4.30 12.28 -22.12
N ALA A 50 -3.87 11.86 -20.92
CA ALA A 50 -4.29 12.48 -19.68
C ALA A 50 -3.84 13.95 -19.66
N ARG A 51 -4.78 14.85 -19.37
CA ARG A 51 -4.55 16.29 -19.51
C ARG A 51 -5.38 17.11 -18.52
N LEU A 52 -4.83 18.26 -18.14
CA LEU A 52 -5.53 19.27 -17.38
C LEU A 52 -5.86 20.44 -18.30
N GLU A 53 -7.14 20.65 -18.56
CA GLU A 53 -7.63 21.79 -19.33
C GLU A 53 -8.07 22.90 -18.37
N TYR A 54 -7.93 24.15 -18.80
CA TYR A 54 -8.55 25.27 -18.10
C TYR A 54 -9.12 26.33 -19.03
N TYR A 55 -10.15 27.01 -18.52
CA TYR A 55 -10.96 28.01 -19.19
C TYR A 55 -11.09 29.24 -18.30
N LEU A 56 -11.46 30.39 -18.89
CA LEU A 56 -11.73 31.60 -18.12
C LEU A 56 -12.89 31.42 -17.14
N THR A 57 -13.96 30.75 -17.58
CA THR A 57 -15.19 30.52 -16.82
C THR A 57 -15.80 29.17 -17.21
N GLU A 58 -16.72 28.66 -16.40
CA GLU A 58 -17.53 27.47 -16.73
C GLU A 58 -18.30 27.65 -18.04
N LYS A 59 -18.91 28.83 -18.25
CA LYS A 59 -19.60 29.15 -19.51
C LYS A 59 -18.66 29.04 -20.73
N ALA A 60 -17.43 29.53 -20.63
CA ALA A 60 -16.45 29.40 -21.70
C ALA A 60 -16.06 27.94 -21.95
N CYS A 61 -16.07 27.08 -20.92
CA CYS A 61 -15.90 25.64 -21.04
C CYS A 61 -17.05 25.01 -21.82
N SER A 62 -18.30 25.29 -21.46
CA SER A 62 -19.49 24.77 -22.14
C SER A 62 -19.57 25.22 -23.61
N GLU A 63 -19.05 26.41 -23.93
CA GLU A 63 -18.95 26.94 -25.30
C GLU A 63 -17.67 26.49 -26.04
N GLY A 64 -16.72 25.81 -25.37
CA GLY A 64 -15.46 25.36 -25.96
C GLY A 64 -14.48 26.48 -26.34
N LYS A 65 -14.56 27.66 -25.71
CA LYS A 65 -13.76 28.86 -26.06
C LYS A 65 -12.53 29.02 -25.16
N HIS A 66 -11.43 29.55 -25.73
CA HIS A 66 -10.21 29.90 -25.00
C HIS A 66 -9.62 28.76 -24.14
N ARG A 67 -9.81 27.52 -24.58
CA ARG A 67 -9.26 26.33 -23.92
C ARG A 67 -7.73 26.41 -23.93
N THR A 68 -7.13 26.27 -22.76
CA THR A 68 -5.71 25.90 -22.65
C THR A 68 -5.62 24.47 -22.15
N SER A 69 -4.75 23.67 -22.75
CA SER A 69 -4.55 22.26 -22.37
C SER A 69 -3.11 22.05 -21.94
N ILE A 70 -2.94 21.38 -20.80
CA ILE A 70 -1.65 20.99 -20.23
C ILE A 70 -1.60 19.46 -20.26
N SER A 71 -0.67 18.88 -21.01
CA SER A 71 -0.42 17.43 -20.95
C SER A 71 0.04 17.05 -19.55
N LEU A 72 -0.38 15.90 -19.04
CA LEU A 72 0.08 15.41 -17.75
C LEU A 72 1.02 14.19 -17.87
N ASP A 73 1.40 13.80 -19.08
CA ASP A 73 2.20 12.58 -19.32
C ASP A 73 3.60 12.64 -18.67
N ASP A 74 4.22 13.82 -18.65
CA ASP A 74 5.57 14.03 -18.11
C ASP A 74 5.56 14.43 -16.62
N LEU A 75 4.44 14.23 -15.93
CA LEU A 75 4.30 14.62 -14.53
C LEU A 75 5.07 13.65 -13.63
N THR A 76 5.99 14.20 -12.84
CA THR A 76 6.85 13.44 -11.94
C THR A 76 6.38 13.49 -10.49
N SER A 77 5.64 14.54 -10.11
CA SER A 77 5.15 14.71 -8.75
C SER A 77 3.88 15.55 -8.67
N VAL A 78 3.01 15.18 -7.73
CA VAL A 78 1.82 15.93 -7.32
C VAL A 78 1.79 15.96 -5.80
N SER A 79 1.85 17.14 -5.20
CA SER A 79 1.90 17.27 -3.74
C SER A 79 1.14 18.48 -3.25
N GLN A 80 0.71 18.45 -1.99
CA GLN A 80 0.35 19.68 -1.29
C GLN A 80 1.54 20.65 -1.33
N ALA A 81 1.23 21.94 -1.29
CA ALA A 81 2.23 22.99 -1.36
C ALA A 81 1.91 24.04 -0.29
N HIS A 82 2.94 24.50 0.41
CA HIS A 82 2.78 25.61 1.34
C HIS A 82 2.67 26.94 0.56
N SER A 83 1.65 27.74 0.89
CA SER A 83 1.47 29.09 0.37
C SER A 83 0.97 30.00 1.48
N ARG A 84 1.60 31.19 1.62
CA ARG A 84 1.20 32.18 2.63
C ARG A 84 -0.16 32.81 2.36
N THR A 85 -0.63 32.77 1.12
CA THR A 85 -1.87 33.45 0.71
C THR A 85 -3.01 32.48 0.46
N HIS A 86 -2.74 31.18 0.28
CA HIS A 86 -3.71 30.20 -0.21
C HIS A 86 -3.51 28.87 0.53
N SER A 87 -4.32 28.64 1.56
CA SER A 87 -4.13 27.53 2.50
C SER A 87 -4.24 26.14 1.87
N TYR A 88 -5.01 26.00 0.78
CA TYR A 88 -5.28 24.70 0.13
C TYR A 88 -4.54 24.57 -1.20
N SER A 89 -3.27 24.98 -1.19
CA SER A 89 -2.41 24.97 -2.35
C SER A 89 -1.77 23.61 -2.62
N PHE A 90 -1.55 23.30 -3.88
CA PHE A 90 -0.85 22.11 -4.35
C PHE A 90 -0.01 22.41 -5.60
N LEU A 91 0.94 21.54 -5.87
CA LEU A 91 1.95 21.70 -6.91
C LEU A 91 1.98 20.49 -7.83
N LEU A 92 1.90 20.75 -9.12
CA LEU A 92 2.18 19.77 -10.18
C LEU A 92 3.59 20.03 -10.71
N VAL A 93 4.46 19.02 -10.64
CA VAL A 93 5.82 19.05 -11.19
C VAL A 93 5.95 17.96 -12.24
N GLY A 94 6.46 18.33 -13.40
CA GLY A 94 6.89 17.42 -14.45
C GLY A 94 8.15 17.96 -15.12
N ILE A 95 8.57 17.32 -16.20
CA ILE A 95 9.78 17.72 -16.95
C ILE A 95 9.64 19.16 -17.46
N GLU A 96 8.53 19.49 -18.11
CA GLU A 96 8.25 20.82 -18.68
C GLU A 96 7.22 21.63 -17.86
N ILE A 97 6.70 21.07 -16.77
CA ILE A 97 5.54 21.61 -16.05
C ILE A 97 5.92 21.92 -14.61
N LYS A 98 5.59 23.15 -14.18
CA LYS A 98 5.61 23.54 -12.77
C LYS A 98 4.42 24.46 -12.49
N LEU A 99 3.34 23.87 -12.00
CA LEU A 99 2.05 24.56 -11.84
C LEU A 99 1.62 24.56 -10.37
N PHE A 100 1.52 25.75 -9.79
CA PHE A 100 0.91 25.92 -8.47
C PHE A 100 -0.58 26.19 -8.63
N LEU A 101 -1.38 25.39 -7.94
CA LEU A 101 -2.83 25.44 -7.91
C LEU A 101 -3.32 25.61 -6.46
N SER A 102 -4.54 26.09 -6.28
CA SER A 102 -5.23 26.10 -4.99
C SER A 102 -6.71 25.88 -5.19
N ALA A 103 -7.31 25.10 -4.30
CA ALA A 103 -8.76 24.95 -4.20
C ALA A 103 -9.36 25.91 -3.15
N ASP A 104 -10.68 25.95 -3.06
CA ASP A 104 -11.40 26.76 -2.08
C ASP A 104 -11.47 26.04 -0.71
N THR A 105 -11.33 24.71 -0.70
CA THR A 105 -11.35 23.88 0.52
C THR A 105 -10.24 22.83 0.54
N GLU A 106 -9.88 22.37 1.74
CA GLU A 106 -8.92 21.27 1.92
C GLU A 106 -9.40 20.00 1.22
N LYS A 107 -10.68 19.62 1.42
CA LYS A 107 -11.30 18.45 0.79
C LYS A 107 -11.13 18.46 -0.73
N GLU A 108 -11.44 19.58 -1.38
CA GLU A 108 -11.30 19.70 -2.83
C GLU A 108 -9.83 19.61 -3.26
N SER A 109 -8.91 20.24 -2.54
CA SER A 109 -7.48 20.18 -2.87
C SER A 109 -6.94 18.75 -2.83
N LEU A 110 -7.34 17.98 -1.81
CA LEU A 110 -6.97 16.57 -1.64
C LEU A 110 -7.56 15.70 -2.75
N GLU A 111 -8.83 15.93 -3.11
CA GLU A 111 -9.51 15.21 -4.18
C GLU A 111 -8.84 15.47 -5.54
N TRP A 112 -8.49 16.72 -5.85
CA TRP A 112 -7.75 17.07 -7.06
C TRP A 112 -6.37 16.40 -7.09
N ILE A 113 -5.61 16.44 -5.99
CA ILE A 113 -4.31 15.76 -5.88
C ILE A 113 -4.46 14.27 -6.16
N GLN A 114 -5.41 13.61 -5.50
CA GLN A 114 -5.61 12.17 -5.61
C GLN A 114 -5.95 11.76 -7.05
N LEU A 115 -6.96 12.39 -7.65
CA LEU A 115 -7.40 12.05 -9.01
C LEU A 115 -6.31 12.32 -10.05
N ILE A 116 -5.50 13.38 -9.89
CA ILE A 116 -4.38 13.61 -10.79
C ILE A 116 -3.34 12.49 -10.63
N LYS A 117 -2.96 12.14 -9.39
CA LYS A 117 -2.01 11.05 -9.13
C LYS A 117 -2.42 9.74 -9.77
N GLU A 118 -3.68 9.32 -9.55
CA GLU A 118 -4.24 8.07 -10.08
C GLU A 118 -4.22 7.99 -11.62
N LEU A 119 -4.27 9.14 -12.30
CA LEU A 119 -4.31 9.18 -13.77
C LEU A 119 -2.93 9.16 -14.44
N VAL A 120 -1.90 9.71 -13.78
CA VAL A 120 -0.68 10.15 -14.48
C VAL A 120 0.59 9.61 -13.84
N LEU A 121 0.58 9.44 -12.52
CA LEU A 121 1.65 8.71 -11.88
C LEU A 121 1.37 7.25 -12.17
N PRO A 122 2.38 6.46 -12.52
CA PRO A 122 2.20 5.02 -12.61
C PRO A 122 1.50 4.58 -11.32
N GLU A 123 0.40 3.81 -11.44
CA GLU A 123 0.02 2.88 -10.36
C GLU A 123 1.33 2.34 -9.82
N PRO A 124 1.60 2.41 -8.50
CA PRO A 124 2.89 2.03 -7.97
C PRO A 124 3.25 0.72 -8.62
N LYS A 125 4.18 0.79 -9.59
CA LYS A 125 4.58 -0.36 -10.37
C LYS A 125 5.33 -1.14 -9.32
N LEU A 126 4.60 -2.05 -8.68
CA LEU A 126 5.16 -3.19 -8.01
C LEU A 126 6.15 -3.70 -9.04
N TYR A 127 7.42 -3.46 -8.77
CA TYR A 127 8.50 -4.07 -9.53
C TYR A 127 8.08 -5.52 -9.73
N PRO A 128 8.21 -6.07 -10.95
CA PRO A 128 7.84 -7.44 -11.18
C PRO A 128 8.48 -8.23 -10.04
N SER A 129 7.64 -9.01 -9.34
CA SER A 129 8.10 -10.23 -8.68
C SER A 129 9.29 -10.70 -9.50
N VAL A 130 10.49 -10.62 -8.93
CA VAL A 130 11.66 -11.15 -9.62
C VAL A 130 11.24 -12.56 -9.96
N GLN A 131 11.08 -12.88 -11.25
CA GLN A 131 10.44 -14.11 -11.74
C GLN A 131 11.27 -15.38 -11.39
N ALA A 132 12.21 -15.26 -10.46
CA ALA A 132 13.02 -16.33 -9.87
C ALA A 132 13.43 -16.03 -8.40
N GLY A 133 12.86 -15.01 -7.75
CA GLY A 133 13.26 -14.56 -6.41
C GLY A 133 12.17 -14.71 -5.36
N ASP A 134 12.54 -14.57 -4.08
CA ASP A 134 11.62 -14.70 -2.94
C ASP A 134 11.05 -13.35 -2.47
N ILE A 135 11.16 -12.30 -3.28
CA ILE A 135 10.70 -10.93 -3.00
C ILE A 135 9.44 -10.64 -3.83
N TYR A 136 8.35 -10.25 -3.14
CA TYR A 136 7.03 -10.00 -3.70
C TYR A 136 6.65 -8.51 -3.77
N GLY A 137 7.42 -7.64 -3.13
CA GLY A 137 7.23 -6.19 -3.21
C GLY A 137 8.38 -5.45 -2.54
N LEU A 138 8.61 -4.21 -2.98
CA LEU A 138 9.57 -3.25 -2.45
C LEU A 138 8.90 -1.88 -2.39
N TYR A 139 8.85 -1.27 -1.21
CA TYR A 139 8.05 -0.09 -0.93
C TYR A 139 8.83 0.93 -0.11
N GLU A 140 8.71 2.21 -0.45
CA GLU A 140 9.28 3.28 0.37
C GLU A 140 8.36 3.59 1.55
N VAL A 141 8.98 3.72 2.72
CA VAL A 141 8.29 4.04 3.96
C VAL A 141 9.10 5.03 4.80
N ASN A 142 8.41 5.81 5.63
CA ASN A 142 9.03 6.67 6.62
C ASN A 142 8.62 6.22 8.03
N VAL A 143 9.57 6.15 8.96
CA VAL A 143 9.28 5.72 10.34
C VAL A 143 8.46 6.79 11.05
N ILE A 144 7.32 6.39 11.59
CA ILE A 144 6.60 7.18 12.58
C ILE A 144 7.13 6.76 13.96
N PRO A 145 7.67 7.69 14.77
CA PRO A 145 8.27 7.34 16.05
C PRO A 145 7.31 6.60 17.00
N THR A 146 7.80 5.51 17.57
CA THR A 146 7.21 4.71 18.64
C THR A 146 8.30 4.36 19.67
N GLU A 147 7.92 3.94 20.88
CA GLU A 147 8.89 3.51 21.90
C GLU A 147 9.84 2.41 21.38
N ASP A 148 9.30 1.46 20.62
CA ASP A 148 10.08 0.36 20.04
C ASP A 148 10.94 0.77 18.85
N SER A 149 10.50 1.75 18.02
CA SER A 149 11.33 2.27 16.94
C SER A 149 12.51 3.07 17.47
N ASP A 150 12.28 3.85 18.53
CA ASP A 150 13.31 4.66 19.18
C ASP A 150 14.34 3.76 19.88
N ARG A 151 13.88 2.70 20.56
CA ARG A 151 14.76 1.66 21.15
C ARG A 151 15.67 1.00 20.12
N LEU A 152 15.22 0.86 18.88
CA LEU A 152 15.96 0.25 17.77
C LEU A 152 16.62 1.30 16.86
N GLU A 153 16.66 2.56 17.28
CA GLU A 153 17.29 3.68 16.56
C GLU A 153 16.78 3.88 15.13
N LEU A 154 15.53 3.52 14.86
CA LEU A 154 14.91 3.64 13.55
C LEU A 154 14.40 5.08 13.35
N THR A 155 14.97 5.81 12.39
CA THR A 155 14.52 7.17 12.08
C THR A 155 14.57 7.47 10.58
N GLY A 156 13.57 8.21 10.08
CA GLY A 156 13.54 8.68 8.69
C GLY A 156 13.10 7.62 7.68
N ASN A 157 13.72 7.61 6.51
CA ASN A 157 13.26 6.86 5.33
C ASN A 157 13.91 5.47 5.24
N TYR A 158 13.09 4.48 4.91
CA TYR A 158 13.49 3.09 4.70
C TYR A 158 12.75 2.48 3.52
N LEU A 159 13.19 1.29 3.14
CA LEU A 159 12.49 0.44 2.19
C LEU A 159 11.95 -0.80 2.91
N ILE A 160 10.69 -1.16 2.67
CA ILE A 160 10.12 -2.42 3.10
C ILE A 160 10.12 -3.39 1.93
N THR A 161 10.58 -4.62 2.15
CA THR A 161 10.34 -5.74 1.23
C THR A 161 9.46 -6.80 1.86
N VAL A 162 8.44 -7.24 1.13
CA VAL A 162 7.68 -8.45 1.49
C VAL A 162 8.34 -9.63 0.79
N ARG A 163 8.86 -10.58 1.56
CA ARG A 163 9.48 -11.82 1.08
C ARG A 163 8.58 -13.02 1.33
N LYS A 164 9.04 -14.22 0.97
CA LYS A 164 8.29 -15.47 1.12
C LYS A 164 7.88 -15.72 2.56
N GLU A 165 8.82 -15.58 3.49
CA GLU A 165 8.62 -15.88 4.92
C GLU A 165 8.77 -14.64 5.81
N TYR A 166 9.28 -13.54 5.27
CA TYR A 166 9.73 -12.38 6.04
C TYR A 166 9.20 -11.06 5.51
N LEU A 167 8.92 -10.13 6.41
CA LEU A 167 8.90 -8.69 6.14
C LEU A 167 10.28 -8.14 6.50
N CYS A 168 10.96 -7.47 5.58
CA CYS A 168 12.28 -6.89 5.86
C CYS A 168 12.26 -5.37 5.70
N LEU A 169 13.01 -4.69 6.55
CA LEU A 169 13.29 -3.26 6.47
C LEU A 169 14.73 -3.05 6.02
N HIS A 170 14.95 -2.14 5.08
CA HIS A 170 16.27 -1.82 4.52
C HIS A 170 16.52 -0.33 4.61
N SER A 171 17.78 0.05 4.87
CA SER A 171 18.23 1.43 4.84
C SER A 171 18.00 2.03 3.46
N ALA A 172 17.28 3.16 3.36
CA ALA A 172 17.10 3.83 2.08
C ALA A 172 18.41 4.43 1.52
N LYS A 173 19.43 4.63 2.38
CA LYS A 173 20.73 5.20 1.98
C LYS A 173 21.68 4.15 1.43
N THR A 174 21.76 2.99 2.08
CA THR A 174 22.75 1.95 1.77
C THR A 174 22.13 0.75 1.05
N GLY A 175 20.81 0.58 1.11
CA GLY A 175 20.10 -0.60 0.60
C GLY A 175 20.29 -1.84 1.48
N GLU A 176 21.04 -1.74 2.58
CA GLU A 176 21.29 -2.86 3.46
C GLU A 176 20.08 -3.18 4.34
N ARG A 177 19.85 -4.48 4.55
CA ARG A 177 18.79 -4.96 5.43
C ARG A 177 19.13 -4.67 6.88
N VAL A 178 18.30 -3.86 7.53
CA VAL A 178 18.46 -3.46 8.93
C VAL A 178 17.65 -4.35 9.87
N LEU A 179 16.42 -4.73 9.50
CA LEU A 179 15.54 -5.55 10.34
C LEU A 179 14.77 -6.57 9.49
N GLU A 180 14.34 -7.65 10.13
CA GLU A 180 13.47 -8.66 9.55
C GLU A 180 12.49 -9.22 10.59
N TRP A 181 11.26 -9.47 10.15
CA TRP A 181 10.20 -10.07 10.94
C TRP A 181 9.59 -11.25 10.17
N GLU A 182 9.39 -12.37 10.84
CA GLU A 182 8.67 -13.50 10.26
C GLU A 182 7.19 -13.14 10.10
N LEU A 183 6.62 -13.39 8.93
CA LEU A 183 5.25 -13.00 8.61
C LEU A 183 4.20 -13.66 9.53
N ASP A 184 4.51 -14.83 10.10
CA ASP A 184 3.63 -15.51 11.06
C ASP A 184 3.60 -14.86 12.44
N HIS A 185 4.65 -14.12 12.77
CA HIS A 185 4.80 -13.42 14.05
C HIS A 185 4.32 -11.97 13.99
N LEU A 186 3.53 -11.62 12.95
CA LEU A 186 2.91 -10.30 12.74
C LEU A 186 1.37 -10.35 12.84
N PRO A 187 0.80 -10.73 14.00
CA PRO A 187 -0.64 -11.00 14.14
C PRO A 187 -1.55 -9.78 13.94
N ARG A 188 -1.00 -8.56 13.99
CA ARG A 188 -1.78 -7.31 13.92
C ARG A 188 -1.31 -6.37 12.82
N PHE A 189 -0.90 -6.92 11.69
CA PHE A 189 -0.54 -6.13 10.51
C PHE A 189 -1.78 -5.46 9.88
N ARG A 190 -1.86 -4.13 9.93
CA ARG A 190 -3.03 -3.36 9.51
C ARG A 190 -2.66 -1.95 9.04
N LEU A 191 -3.62 -1.30 8.40
CA LEU A 191 -3.57 0.14 8.21
C LEU A 191 -4.34 0.82 9.34
N GLN A 192 -3.72 1.80 9.97
CA GLN A 192 -4.38 2.65 10.94
C GLN A 192 -5.27 3.63 10.18
N ARG A 193 -6.58 3.56 10.44
CA ARG A 193 -7.53 4.54 9.93
C ARG A 193 -7.35 5.83 10.69
N LEU A 194 -6.81 6.85 10.04
CA LEU A 194 -6.76 8.20 10.56
C LEU A 194 -8.03 8.96 10.19
N SER A 195 -8.44 9.90 11.04
CA SER A 195 -9.68 10.68 10.91
C SER A 195 -9.62 11.71 9.79
N GLN A 196 -8.42 12.13 9.40
CA GLN A 196 -8.20 13.05 8.29
C GLN A 196 -8.18 12.28 6.97
N LEU A 197 -9.02 12.69 6.00
CA LEU A 197 -9.15 12.07 4.68
C LEU A 197 -7.79 11.92 3.96
N GLN A 198 -6.85 12.83 4.23
CA GLN A 198 -5.51 12.83 3.62
C GLN A 198 -4.60 11.71 4.11
N ASP A 199 -4.85 11.11 5.26
CA ASP A 199 -3.99 10.08 5.87
C ASP A 199 -4.70 8.72 6.00
N ILE A 200 -5.87 8.58 5.39
CA ILE A 200 -6.56 7.30 5.27
C ILE A 200 -5.63 6.32 4.55
N ASP A 201 -5.41 5.17 5.19
CA ASP A 201 -4.63 4.05 4.66
C ASP A 201 -3.14 4.35 4.39
N LYS A 202 -2.59 5.42 4.99
CA LYS A 202 -1.16 5.79 4.86
C LYS A 202 -0.28 5.33 6.01
N VAL A 203 -0.88 4.96 7.15
CA VAL A 203 -0.13 4.53 8.32
C VAL A 203 -0.20 3.02 8.43
N LEU A 204 0.88 2.37 8.00
CA LEU A 204 1.13 0.96 8.25
C LEU A 204 1.42 0.79 9.74
N THR A 205 0.76 -0.17 10.38
CA THR A 205 1.08 -0.53 11.76
C THR A 205 1.03 -2.02 11.99
N PHE A 206 1.97 -2.51 12.78
CA PHE A 206 1.98 -3.91 13.19
C PHE A 206 2.65 -4.09 14.56
N GLN A 207 2.27 -5.18 15.21
CA GLN A 207 2.92 -5.68 16.42
C GLN A 207 3.74 -6.91 16.08
N ALA A 208 5.03 -6.87 16.38
CA ALA A 208 5.92 -8.01 16.38
C ALA A 208 5.70 -8.84 17.66
N ALA A 209 5.57 -10.15 17.52
CA ALA A 209 5.47 -11.05 18.67
C ALA A 209 6.83 -11.27 19.37
N ARG A 210 6.81 -11.77 20.61
CA ARG A 210 8.02 -12.10 21.39
C ARG A 210 9.02 -13.02 20.68
N GLY A 211 8.55 -13.85 19.75
CA GLY A 211 9.40 -14.76 18.96
C GLY A 211 10.22 -14.06 17.86
N CYS A 212 9.97 -12.79 17.56
CA CYS A 212 10.76 -12.05 16.59
C CYS A 212 12.16 -11.72 17.14
N LYS A 213 13.17 -11.66 16.27
CA LYS A 213 14.55 -11.24 16.63
C LYS A 213 14.60 -9.83 17.24
N THR A 214 13.65 -8.97 16.86
CA THR A 214 13.50 -7.62 17.42
C THR A 214 12.91 -7.60 18.83
N GLY A 215 12.45 -8.75 19.34
CA GLY A 215 11.56 -8.83 20.49
C GLY A 215 10.13 -8.39 20.16
N GLU A 216 9.28 -8.41 21.19
CA GLU A 216 7.93 -7.83 21.12
C GLU A 216 8.01 -6.31 20.93
N GLY A 217 7.21 -5.77 20.03
CA GLY A 217 7.21 -4.33 19.76
C GLY A 217 6.17 -3.86 18.76
N HIS A 218 5.87 -2.57 18.78
CA HIS A 218 4.90 -1.89 17.94
C HIS A 218 5.59 -0.92 16.98
N PHE A 219 5.33 -1.11 15.68
CA PHE A 219 5.93 -0.29 14.63
C PHE A 219 4.88 0.45 13.83
N GLN A 220 5.23 1.67 13.43
CA GLN A 220 4.41 2.51 12.57
C GLN A 220 5.24 3.09 11.44
N PHE A 221 4.68 3.05 10.24
CA PHE A 221 5.33 3.58 9.05
C PHE A 221 4.33 4.38 8.21
N LEU A 222 4.74 5.57 7.80
CA LEU A 222 4.03 6.38 6.81
C LEU A 222 4.44 5.93 5.41
N THR A 223 3.45 5.68 4.55
CA THR A 223 3.66 5.26 3.17
C THR A 223 2.48 5.68 2.30
N GLN A 224 2.71 5.84 0.99
CA GLN A 224 1.62 6.05 0.03
C GLN A 224 1.05 4.71 -0.46
N GLN A 225 1.74 3.60 -0.21
CA GLN A 225 1.45 2.27 -0.73
C GLN A 225 0.93 1.32 0.37
N GLY A 226 0.23 1.88 1.36
CA GLY A 226 -0.18 1.12 2.55
C GLY A 226 -1.10 -0.06 2.23
N ARG A 227 -2.03 0.12 1.28
CA ARG A 227 -2.98 -0.92 0.85
C ARG A 227 -2.27 -2.08 0.17
N GLU A 228 -1.36 -1.76 -0.73
CA GLU A 228 -0.57 -2.72 -1.51
C GLU A 228 0.33 -3.55 -0.60
N ILE A 229 0.99 -2.92 0.38
CA ILE A 229 1.78 -3.63 1.38
C ILE A 229 0.88 -4.56 2.21
N LEU A 230 -0.26 -4.05 2.68
CA LEU A 230 -1.22 -4.84 3.48
C LEU A 230 -1.74 -6.06 2.72
N GLU A 231 -2.12 -5.89 1.47
CA GLU A 231 -2.60 -6.99 0.62
C GLU A 231 -1.50 -8.01 0.33
N CYS A 232 -0.28 -7.54 0.03
CA CYS A 232 0.87 -8.41 -0.23
C CYS A 232 1.22 -9.24 1.01
N VAL A 233 1.34 -8.60 2.18
CA VAL A 233 1.60 -9.30 3.46
C VAL A 233 0.51 -10.33 3.74
N LYS A 234 -0.77 -9.96 3.63
CA LYS A 234 -1.88 -10.90 3.83
C LYS A 234 -1.80 -12.10 2.91
N LEU A 235 -1.54 -11.87 1.62
CA LEU A 235 -1.44 -12.94 0.63
C LEU A 235 -0.30 -13.92 0.97
N GLN A 236 0.88 -13.40 1.34
CA GLN A 236 2.02 -14.26 1.67
C GLN A 236 1.81 -15.00 2.99
N THR A 237 1.32 -14.34 4.05
CA THR A 237 0.97 -15.01 5.31
C THR A 237 -0.05 -16.14 5.09
N GLN A 238 -1.06 -15.93 4.24
CA GLN A 238 -2.03 -16.98 3.89
C GLN A 238 -1.38 -18.16 3.13
N LYS A 239 -0.47 -17.87 2.19
CA LYS A 239 0.27 -18.92 1.46
C LYS A 239 1.15 -19.74 2.40
N LEU A 240 1.85 -19.09 3.33
CA LEU A 240 2.66 -19.76 4.35
C LEU A 240 1.82 -20.68 5.24
N ALA A 241 0.68 -20.20 5.73
CA ALA A 241 -0.23 -21.00 6.54
C ALA A 241 -0.70 -22.27 5.81
N ARG A 242 -1.08 -22.15 4.53
CA ARG A 242 -1.51 -23.30 3.70
C ARG A 242 -0.40 -24.31 3.47
N LEU A 243 0.82 -23.85 3.24
CA LEU A 243 1.98 -24.72 3.02
C LEU A 243 2.30 -25.51 4.29
N ARG A 244 2.24 -24.88 5.46
CA ARG A 244 2.44 -25.55 6.75
C ARG A 244 1.39 -26.61 7.05
N GLN A 245 0.13 -26.34 6.74
CA GLN A 245 -0.94 -27.32 6.90
C GLN A 245 -0.71 -28.57 6.03
N HIS A 246 -0.25 -28.40 4.79
CA HIS A 246 0.09 -29.53 3.92
C HIS A 246 1.26 -30.35 4.46
N LEU A 247 2.34 -29.69 4.90
CA LEU A 247 3.50 -30.38 5.47
C LEU A 247 3.14 -31.17 6.74
N GLN A 248 2.31 -30.60 7.62
CA GLN A 248 1.84 -31.30 8.82
C GLN A 248 0.91 -32.48 8.52
N HIS A 249 0.13 -32.40 7.43
CA HIS A 249 -0.72 -33.51 6.99
C HIS A 249 0.10 -34.67 6.40
N ASP A 250 1.11 -34.34 5.59
CA ASP A 250 2.01 -35.33 4.97
C ASP A 250 2.91 -36.04 6.02
N GLU A 251 3.40 -35.32 7.02
CA GLU A 251 4.14 -35.93 8.14
C GLU A 251 3.29 -36.86 9.02
N ARG A 252 2.00 -36.57 9.21
CA ARG A 252 1.08 -37.45 9.94
C ARG A 252 0.78 -38.74 9.16
N HIS A 253 0.81 -38.70 7.83
CA HIS A 253 0.61 -39.88 6.99
C HIS A 253 1.88 -40.69 6.75
N ARG A 254 3.07 -40.12 6.99
CA ARG A 254 4.35 -40.84 6.87
C ARG A 254 4.87 -41.49 8.15
N ARG A 255 4.28 -41.26 9.33
CA ARG A 255 4.66 -41.99 10.55
C ARG A 255 4.14 -43.44 10.46
N PRO A 256 5.00 -44.48 10.34
CA PRO A 256 4.54 -45.84 10.47
C PRO A 256 4.08 -46.05 11.92
N SER A 257 2.88 -46.61 12.11
CA SER A 257 2.42 -47.07 13.41
C SER A 257 3.37 -48.15 13.92
N LEU A 258 4.24 -47.81 14.88
CA LEU A 258 5.14 -48.76 15.53
C LEU A 258 4.48 -49.58 16.66
N ASP A 259 3.15 -49.49 16.81
CA ASP A 259 2.39 -50.31 17.76
C ASP A 259 1.35 -51.16 17.04
N SER A 260 1.82 -52.22 16.38
CA SER A 260 0.99 -53.39 16.07
C SER A 260 1.84 -54.66 16.14
N VAL A 261 2.39 -54.93 17.32
CA VAL A 261 2.77 -56.30 17.68
C VAL A 261 1.47 -57.09 17.88
N PRO A 262 1.20 -58.16 17.13
CA PRO A 262 0.03 -58.99 17.36
C PRO A 262 0.25 -59.80 18.64
N CYS A 263 -0.47 -59.47 19.70
CA CYS A 263 -0.53 -60.32 20.89
C CYS A 263 -1.55 -61.43 20.63
N THR A 264 -1.11 -62.55 20.07
CA THR A 264 -1.88 -63.79 20.03
C THR A 264 -2.01 -64.31 21.45
N ARG A 265 -3.15 -64.01 22.08
CA ARG A 265 -3.56 -64.57 23.37
C ARG A 265 -4.16 -65.95 23.10
N SER A 266 -3.40 -67.00 23.37
CA SER A 266 -3.90 -68.37 23.48
C SER A 266 -4.83 -68.45 24.70
N SER A 267 -6.08 -68.74 24.45
CA SER A 267 -7.07 -69.11 25.45
C SER A 267 -6.96 -70.61 25.72
N GLU A 268 -6.49 -71.00 26.90
CA GLU A 268 -6.84 -72.28 27.49
C GLU A 268 -7.64 -71.98 28.76
N ASN A 269 -8.84 -72.53 28.77
CA ASN A 269 -9.86 -72.41 29.79
C ASN A 269 -9.92 -73.75 30.55
N GLU A 270 -10.39 -73.68 31.79
CA GLU A 270 -10.96 -74.79 32.59
C GLU A 270 -9.96 -75.78 33.21
N THR A 271 -10.08 -76.22 34.48
CA THR A 271 -11.22 -76.27 35.39
C THR A 271 -10.79 -76.39 36.85
N VAL A 272 -11.73 -76.05 37.72
CA VAL A 272 -11.81 -76.16 39.17
C VAL A 272 -11.73 -77.63 39.64
N ASP A 273 -11.03 -77.94 40.75
CA ASP A 273 -11.63 -78.52 41.98
C ASP A 273 -10.61 -79.08 43.01
N SER A 274 -10.74 -78.56 44.23
CA SER A 274 -10.94 -79.29 45.50
C SER A 274 -10.01 -80.44 45.96
N LEU A 275 -9.38 -80.18 47.11
CA LEU A 275 -9.28 -81.04 48.31
C LEU A 275 -8.67 -82.46 48.18
N THR A 276 -7.50 -82.69 48.80
CA THR A 276 -7.35 -83.40 50.10
C THR A 276 -5.89 -83.87 50.34
N SER A 277 -5.44 -83.57 51.56
CA SER A 277 -4.65 -84.37 52.51
C SER A 277 -3.70 -85.49 52.04
N ASN A 278 -2.45 -85.42 52.56
CA ASN A 278 -1.62 -86.46 53.21
C ASN A 278 -0.15 -86.31 52.77
N SER A 279 0.75 -85.83 53.64
CA SER A 279 1.45 -86.51 54.75
C SER A 279 2.83 -87.06 54.32
N PHE A 280 3.75 -87.06 55.30
CA PHE A 280 5.15 -87.54 55.27
C PHE A 280 6.14 -86.61 54.53
N SER A 281 7.24 -86.14 55.11
CA SER A 281 7.99 -86.46 56.33
C SER A 281 8.71 -85.21 56.86
#